data_AF-A0A8H4RGU8-F1
#
_entry.id   AF-A0A8H4RGU8-F1
#
_cell.length_a   1.000
_cell.length_b   1.000
_cell.length_c   1.000
_cell.angle_alpha   90.00
_cell.angle_beta   90.00
_cell.angle_gamma   90.00
#
_symmetry.space_group_name_H-M   'P 1'
#
loop_
_entity.id
_entity.type
_entity.pdbx_description
1 polymer ?
#
loop_
_entity_poly.entity_id
_entity_poly.type
_entity_poly.pdbx_seq_one_letter_code
_entity_poly.pdbx_strand_id
1 'polypeptide(L)'
;MSSSIDDFIHISTGPEPPVPSSSSKHGVSGAFFGSTHGDRWFTEGIIVQSIRSKYPKHHLTVNPGYACDLLAFANSREDAVYLSRSNDRDGLLERQFIPPRRRYNDEKGGSMGERVLLGCFDYVFQENAFVLYIVEGSDGMMGKTRYNYILVPPKAEGEEMSIEEKTSAQKKTDELLAAGSRWMQELHNEVLVFDQGWWQKNRELWENVQESNWEDVILEKEKKEAIIDDVIGFFDSETRYAEFGVPWKARLPPSSDSSTKLTLFNREE
;
A
#
# COMPACT_ATOMS: atom_id res chain seq x y z
N MET A 1 -34.78 20.57 29.84
CA MET A 1 -34.66 19.61 28.72
C MET A 1 -33.22 19.54 28.29
N SER A 2 -32.74 18.34 27.97
CA SER A 2 -31.42 17.98 27.42
C SER A 2 -30.24 18.10 28.38
N SER A 3 -29.31 17.15 28.50
CA SER A 3 -29.26 15.71 28.22
C SER A 3 -27.96 15.23 28.86
N SER A 4 -27.94 13.98 29.31
CA SER A 4 -26.73 13.23 29.66
C SER A 4 -25.67 13.35 28.58
N ILE A 5 -24.40 13.49 28.98
CA ILE A 5 -23.22 12.75 28.47
C ILE A 5 -21.97 13.33 29.17
N ASP A 6 -21.53 12.67 30.23
CA ASP A 6 -20.19 12.10 30.33
C ASP A 6 -20.02 11.38 31.68
N ASP A 7 -20.14 10.05 31.64
CA ASP A 7 -19.89 9.12 32.75
C ASP A 7 -18.38 8.93 32.99
N PHE A 8 -17.64 10.02 33.23
CA PHE A 8 -16.27 9.93 33.70
C PHE A 8 -16.17 10.45 35.12
N ILE A 9 -15.80 9.55 36.05
CA ILE A 9 -15.41 9.92 37.41
C ILE A 9 -14.14 10.77 37.29
N HIS A 10 -14.26 12.08 37.53
CA HIS A 10 -13.11 12.95 37.70
C HIS A 10 -12.33 12.53 38.95
N ILE A 11 -11.36 11.64 38.76
CA ILE A 11 -10.34 11.35 39.75
C ILE A 11 -9.35 12.51 39.69
N SER A 12 -9.21 13.22 40.80
CA SER A 12 -8.39 14.42 40.97
C SER A 12 -9.05 15.70 40.43
N THR A 13 -9.73 16.42 41.31
CA THR A 13 -9.12 17.54 42.05
C THR A 13 -9.92 17.80 43.33
N GLY A 14 -9.21 18.02 44.45
CA GLY A 14 -9.80 18.58 45.67
C GLY A 14 -10.40 19.99 45.44
N PRO A 15 -10.86 20.69 46.49
CA PRO A 15 -11.61 21.94 46.36
C PRO A 15 -10.90 22.94 45.43
N GLU A 16 -11.64 23.44 44.44
CA GLU A 16 -11.15 24.39 43.43
C GLU A 16 -10.48 25.60 44.07
N PRO A 17 -9.21 25.91 43.74
CA PRO A 17 -8.63 27.19 44.09
C PRO A 17 -9.26 28.31 43.24
N PRO A 18 -9.37 29.54 43.77
CA PRO A 18 -9.98 30.65 43.05
C PRO A 18 -9.23 30.95 41.75
N VAL A 19 -9.99 31.12 40.67
CA VAL A 19 -9.50 31.38 39.31
C VAL A 19 -8.67 32.68 39.31
N PRO A 20 -7.38 32.67 38.96
CA PRO A 20 -6.61 33.91 38.81
C PRO A 20 -7.04 34.61 37.53
N SER A 21 -7.36 35.90 37.64
CA SER A 21 -7.54 36.79 36.50
C SER A 21 -6.19 37.03 35.81
N SER A 22 -6.23 37.03 34.48
CA SER A 22 -5.10 37.16 33.53
C SER A 22 -4.29 35.87 33.29
N SER A 23 -4.47 35.31 32.10
CA SER A 23 -3.52 34.37 31.50
C SER A 23 -2.21 35.11 31.22
N SER A 24 -1.33 35.17 32.21
CA SER A 24 0.01 35.71 31.99
C SER A 24 0.69 34.85 30.91
N LYS A 25 1.20 35.50 29.85
CA LYS A 25 2.07 34.85 28.86
C LYS A 25 3.39 34.33 29.46
N HIS A 26 3.60 34.54 30.76
CA HIS A 26 4.84 34.27 31.47
C HIS A 26 4.56 33.38 32.69
N GLY A 27 4.63 32.08 32.45
CA GLY A 27 4.46 31.00 33.42
C GLY A 27 4.48 29.66 32.69
N VAL A 28 4.65 28.54 33.38
CA VAL A 28 4.78 27.21 32.74
C VAL A 28 3.64 26.91 31.78
N SER A 29 2.39 27.18 32.18
CA SER A 29 1.21 27.00 31.30
C SER A 29 1.19 27.98 30.12
N GLY A 30 1.59 29.23 30.34
CA GLY A 30 1.69 30.25 29.28
C GLY A 30 2.78 29.92 28.26
N ALA A 31 3.92 29.40 28.71
CA ALA A 31 4.99 28.89 27.87
C ALA A 31 4.55 27.64 27.11
N PHE A 32 3.88 26.69 27.78
CA PHE A 32 3.33 25.47 27.16
C PHE A 32 2.34 25.79 26.03
N PHE A 33 1.28 26.56 26.31
CA PHE A 33 0.31 26.94 25.26
C PHE A 33 0.92 27.88 24.23
N GLY A 34 1.83 28.76 24.66
CA GLY A 34 2.58 29.66 23.80
C GLY A 34 3.66 28.98 22.95
N SER A 35 4.07 27.75 23.23
CA SER A 35 5.01 26.97 22.42
C SER A 35 4.33 25.82 21.67
N THR A 36 3.05 25.57 21.94
CA THR A 36 2.25 24.52 21.30
C THR A 36 1.38 25.13 20.20
N HIS A 37 2.01 25.92 19.32
CA HIS A 37 1.42 26.38 18.07
C HIS A 37 2.39 26.04 16.94
N GLY A 38 1.87 25.51 15.84
CA GLY A 38 2.64 25.19 14.66
C GLY A 38 1.70 25.08 13.46
N ASP A 39 2.15 25.54 12.31
CA ASP A 39 1.40 25.37 11.07
C ASP A 39 1.34 23.86 10.77
N ARG A 40 0.12 23.31 10.76
CA ARG A 40 -0.06 21.91 10.39
C ARG A 40 0.26 21.76 8.92
N TRP A 41 1.12 20.81 8.61
CA TRP A 41 1.28 20.34 7.25
C TRP A 41 -0.03 19.69 6.80
N PHE A 42 -0.52 20.08 5.63
CA PHE A 42 -1.69 19.49 5.00
C PHE A 42 -1.49 19.50 3.48
N THR A 43 -0.57 18.64 3.01
CA THR A 43 -0.15 18.61 1.61
C THR A 43 -1.34 18.27 0.73
N GLU A 44 -2.16 17.29 1.13
CA GLU A 44 -3.38 16.90 0.42
C GLU A 44 -4.29 18.10 0.14
N GLY A 45 -4.58 18.93 1.14
CA GLY A 45 -5.44 20.11 0.95
C GLY A 45 -4.87 21.13 -0.01
N ILE A 46 -3.55 21.40 0.08
CA ILE A 46 -2.86 22.35 -0.80
C ILE A 46 -2.87 21.83 -2.25
N ILE A 47 -2.64 20.54 -2.46
CA ILE A 47 -2.67 19.92 -3.78
C ILE A 47 -4.09 19.90 -4.35
N VAL A 48 -5.10 19.51 -3.56
CA VAL A 48 -6.51 19.55 -3.98
C VAL A 48 -6.92 20.96 -4.39
N GLN A 49 -6.53 21.98 -3.61
CA GLN A 49 -6.80 23.37 -3.94
C GLN A 49 -6.13 23.77 -5.27
N SER A 50 -4.84 23.46 -5.43
CA SER A 50 -4.08 23.77 -6.64
C SER A 50 -4.66 23.10 -7.88
N ILE A 51 -5.04 21.82 -7.75
CA ILE A 51 -5.68 21.05 -8.81
C ILE A 51 -7.03 21.66 -9.19
N ARG A 52 -7.88 21.99 -8.21
CA ARG A 52 -9.18 22.63 -8.47
C ARG A 52 -9.05 24.02 -9.09
N SER A 53 -8.01 24.78 -8.76
CA SER A 53 -7.74 26.06 -9.42
C SER A 53 -7.34 25.87 -10.89
N LYS A 54 -6.55 24.84 -11.21
CA LYS A 54 -6.11 24.55 -12.59
C LYS A 54 -7.19 23.87 -13.43
N TYR A 55 -7.97 22.98 -12.83
CA TYR A 55 -9.01 22.18 -13.48
C TYR A 55 -10.37 22.35 -12.78
N PRO A 56 -10.96 23.56 -12.78
CA PRO A 56 -12.16 23.86 -12.01
C PRO A 56 -13.38 23.02 -12.40
N LYS A 57 -13.39 22.51 -13.63
CA LYS A 57 -14.50 21.78 -14.24
C LYS A 57 -14.28 20.28 -14.33
N HIS A 58 -13.15 19.76 -13.84
CA HIS A 58 -12.85 18.32 -13.88
C HIS A 58 -13.39 17.60 -12.64
N HIS A 59 -13.71 16.32 -12.78
CA HIS A 59 -14.08 15.48 -11.66
C HIS A 59 -12.78 15.01 -11.01
N LEU A 60 -12.61 15.29 -9.72
CA LEU A 60 -11.40 14.95 -8.98
C LEU A 60 -11.69 13.84 -7.98
N THR A 61 -10.99 12.71 -8.14
CA THR A 61 -10.96 11.61 -7.18
C THR A 61 -9.59 11.59 -6.49
N VAL A 62 -9.58 11.53 -5.16
CA VAL A 62 -8.36 11.47 -4.34
C VAL A 62 -8.26 10.06 -3.75
N ASN A 63 -7.15 9.39 -3.99
CA ASN A 63 -6.91 8.03 -3.51
C ASN A 63 -5.53 7.93 -2.82
N PRO A 64 -5.46 7.54 -1.54
CA PRO A 64 -4.21 7.13 -0.92
C PRO A 64 -3.57 5.93 -1.67
N GLY A 65 -2.32 6.08 -2.09
CA GLY A 65 -1.65 5.14 -2.99
C GLY A 65 -1.16 3.83 -2.35
N TYR A 66 -1.36 3.62 -1.03
CA TYR A 66 -0.82 2.44 -0.33
C TYR A 66 -1.36 1.10 -0.87
N ALA A 67 -2.60 1.08 -1.37
CA ALA A 67 -3.22 -0.11 -1.91
C ALA A 67 -3.29 -0.11 -3.45
N CYS A 68 -2.78 0.92 -4.12
CA CYS A 68 -2.99 1.12 -5.55
C CYS A 68 -1.84 1.91 -6.19
N ASP A 69 -0.86 1.20 -6.75
CA ASP A 69 0.22 1.79 -7.55
C ASP A 69 -0.17 1.79 -9.03
N LEU A 70 -0.71 2.91 -9.50
CA LEU A 70 -1.23 3.04 -10.87
C LEU A 70 -0.14 3.02 -11.95
N LEU A 71 1.10 3.43 -11.63
CA LEU A 71 2.20 3.35 -12.61
C LEU A 71 2.67 1.91 -12.77
N ALA A 72 2.87 1.21 -11.64
CA ALA A 72 3.23 -0.20 -11.67
C ALA A 72 2.12 -1.05 -12.33
N PHE A 73 0.85 -0.75 -12.01
CA PHE A 73 -0.31 -1.36 -12.64
C PHE A 73 -0.27 -1.19 -14.16
N ALA A 74 -0.08 0.03 -14.67
CA ALA A 74 0.00 0.28 -16.11
C ALA A 74 1.22 -0.39 -16.77
N ASN A 75 2.38 -0.41 -16.11
CA ASN A 75 3.57 -1.08 -16.65
C ASN A 75 3.42 -2.60 -16.80
N SER A 76 2.43 -3.21 -16.14
CA SER A 76 2.23 -4.66 -16.11
C SER A 76 1.26 -5.19 -17.18
N ARG A 77 0.60 -4.30 -17.95
CA ARG A 77 -0.54 -4.67 -18.79
C ARG A 77 -0.67 -3.76 -20.02
N GLU A 78 -1.33 -4.26 -21.05
CA GLU A 78 -1.45 -3.55 -22.34
C GLU A 78 -2.66 -2.60 -22.42
N ASP A 79 -3.69 -2.84 -21.62
CA ASP A 79 -4.95 -2.06 -21.57
C ASP A 79 -4.85 -0.82 -20.66
N ALA A 80 -3.66 -0.52 -20.15
CA ALA A 80 -3.36 0.67 -19.37
C ALA A 80 -2.04 1.31 -19.84
N VAL A 81 -2.06 2.60 -20.17
CA VAL A 81 -0.89 3.35 -20.66
C VAL A 81 -0.84 4.70 -19.98
N TYR A 82 0.37 5.19 -19.69
CA TYR A 82 0.56 6.56 -19.23
C TYR A 82 1.69 7.26 -19.98
N LEU A 83 1.55 8.57 -20.13
CA LEU A 83 2.55 9.45 -20.72
C LEU A 83 2.79 10.62 -19.78
N SER A 84 4.06 10.91 -19.47
CA SER A 84 4.39 12.04 -18.61
C SER A 84 4.02 13.36 -19.29
N ARG A 85 3.21 14.17 -18.60
CA ARG A 85 2.92 15.56 -18.97
C ARG A 85 4.00 16.53 -18.50
N SER A 86 4.86 16.11 -17.58
CA SER A 86 5.86 17.01 -17.00
C SER A 86 6.98 17.28 -18.00
N ASN A 87 7.17 18.55 -18.33
CA ASN A 87 8.44 19.09 -18.78
C ASN A 87 9.45 18.90 -17.61
N ASP A 88 10.76 18.79 -17.85
CA ASP A 88 11.81 18.53 -16.83
C ASP A 88 11.79 19.46 -15.58
N ARG A 89 10.98 20.52 -15.57
CA ARG A 89 10.86 21.50 -14.48
C ARG A 89 9.66 21.30 -13.55
N ASP A 90 8.67 20.48 -13.93
CA ASP A 90 7.39 20.39 -13.21
C ASP A 90 7.21 19.06 -12.45
N GLY A 91 8.13 18.11 -12.63
CA GLY A 91 8.17 16.85 -11.90
C GLY A 91 9.23 16.86 -10.79
N LEU A 92 9.00 16.06 -9.74
CA LEU A 92 10.01 15.76 -8.71
C LEU A 92 10.25 14.26 -8.68
N LEU A 93 11.47 13.86 -9.04
CA LEU A 93 11.94 12.48 -9.03
C LEU A 93 13.10 12.35 -8.05
N GLU A 94 13.04 11.35 -7.18
CA GLU A 94 14.19 10.91 -6.39
C GLU A 94 14.84 9.73 -7.10
N ARG A 95 16.16 9.80 -7.31
CA ARG A 95 16.94 8.63 -7.74
C ARG A 95 17.55 8.00 -6.51
N GLN A 96 17.36 6.69 -6.37
CA GLN A 96 17.91 5.93 -5.27
C GLN A 96 18.67 4.72 -5.78
N PHE A 97 19.77 4.40 -5.11
CA PHE A 97 20.42 3.12 -5.29
C PHE A 97 19.67 2.08 -4.45
N ILE A 98 19.09 1.10 -5.12
CA ILE A 98 18.41 -0.03 -4.50
C ILE A 98 19.47 -1.10 -4.31
N PRO A 99 19.95 -1.33 -3.07
CA PRO A 99 20.90 -2.40 -2.82
C PRO A 99 20.24 -3.75 -3.13
N PRO A 100 21.04 -4.75 -3.48
CA PRO A 100 20.51 -6.06 -3.80
C PRO A 100 19.91 -6.70 -2.56
N ARG A 101 18.82 -7.43 -2.79
CA ARG A 101 18.10 -8.13 -1.72
C ARG A 101 18.98 -9.16 -1.01
N ARG A 102 20.02 -9.67 -1.69
CA ARG A 102 21.03 -10.58 -1.15
C ARG A 102 22.42 -9.96 -1.30
N ARG A 103 23.27 -10.10 -0.28
CA ARG A 103 24.68 -9.65 -0.34
C ARG A 103 25.59 -10.59 -1.13
N TYR A 104 25.18 -11.84 -1.34
CA TYR A 104 25.99 -12.86 -2.00
C TYR A 104 25.47 -13.11 -3.42
N ASN A 105 26.38 -13.29 -4.37
CA ASN A 105 26.10 -13.60 -5.78
C ASN A 105 25.38 -12.53 -6.61
N ASP A 106 25.40 -11.26 -6.18
CA ASP A 106 25.00 -10.15 -7.04
C ASP A 106 26.22 -9.52 -7.72
N GLU A 107 26.42 -9.82 -9.01
CA GLU A 107 27.51 -9.26 -9.82
C GLU A 107 27.36 -7.74 -10.04
N LYS A 108 26.14 -7.19 -9.91
CA LYS A 108 25.84 -5.78 -10.20
C LYS A 108 25.84 -4.88 -8.94
N GLY A 109 25.83 -5.48 -7.76
CA GLY A 109 25.86 -4.80 -6.46
C GLY A 109 24.63 -3.95 -6.14
N GLY A 110 23.54 -4.06 -6.91
CA GLY A 110 22.30 -3.29 -6.82
C GLY A 110 21.82 -2.71 -8.15
N SER A 111 20.79 -1.87 -8.11
CA SER A 111 20.27 -1.15 -9.27
C SER A 111 19.86 0.29 -8.94
N MET A 112 19.90 1.16 -9.94
CA MET A 112 19.32 2.50 -9.81
C MET A 112 17.80 2.39 -9.99
N GLY A 113 17.06 2.90 -9.02
CA GLY A 113 15.62 3.07 -9.08
C GLY A 113 15.23 4.54 -9.07
N GLU A 114 14.08 4.83 -9.65
CA GLU A 114 13.48 6.17 -9.63
C GLU A 114 12.18 6.12 -8.86
N ARG A 115 11.96 7.14 -8.01
CA ARG A 115 10.75 7.31 -7.23
C ARG A 115 10.12 8.64 -7.62
N VAL A 116 8.89 8.58 -8.14
CA VAL A 116 8.09 9.77 -8.41
C VAL A 116 7.55 10.33 -7.09
N LEU A 117 7.95 11.55 -6.74
CA LEU A 117 7.41 12.31 -5.60
C LEU A 117 6.35 13.31 -6.04
N LEU A 118 6.54 13.91 -7.22
CA LEU A 118 5.54 14.73 -7.90
C LEU A 118 5.59 14.37 -9.38
N GLY A 119 4.48 13.91 -9.93
CA GLY A 119 4.35 13.64 -11.36
C GLY A 119 2.94 13.98 -11.85
N CYS A 120 2.84 14.32 -13.14
CA CYS A 120 1.58 14.51 -13.85
C CYS A 120 1.61 13.69 -15.13
N PHE A 121 0.56 12.92 -15.38
CA PHE A 121 0.51 11.96 -16.47
C PHE A 121 -0.83 12.05 -17.19
N ASP A 122 -0.79 11.95 -18.52
CA ASP A 122 -1.91 11.46 -19.31
C ASP A 122 -2.01 9.96 -19.05
N TYR A 123 -3.16 9.49 -18.60
CA TYR A 123 -3.35 8.10 -18.23
C TYR A 123 -4.59 7.55 -18.94
N VAL A 124 -4.47 6.38 -19.58
CA VAL A 124 -5.56 5.71 -20.28
C VAL A 124 -5.72 4.31 -19.71
N PHE A 125 -6.96 3.93 -19.37
CA PHE A 125 -7.31 2.57 -18.96
C PHE A 125 -8.66 2.18 -19.53
N GLN A 126 -8.73 1.05 -20.25
CA GLN A 126 -9.95 0.56 -20.90
C GLN A 126 -10.66 1.68 -21.70
N GLU A 127 -9.90 2.38 -22.55
CA GLU A 127 -10.36 3.51 -23.38
C GLU A 127 -10.79 4.78 -22.61
N ASN A 128 -10.76 4.78 -21.27
CA ASN A 128 -11.02 5.95 -20.47
C ASN A 128 -9.74 6.74 -20.25
N ALA A 129 -9.76 8.03 -20.60
CA ALA A 129 -8.66 8.96 -20.38
C ALA A 129 -8.80 9.71 -19.05
N PHE A 130 -7.68 9.89 -18.37
CA PHE A 130 -7.55 10.55 -17.07
C PHE A 130 -6.32 11.47 -17.08
N VAL A 131 -6.35 12.50 -16.25
CA VAL A 131 -5.13 13.20 -15.82
C VAL A 131 -4.78 12.69 -14.43
N LEU A 132 -3.62 12.04 -14.31
CA LEU A 132 -3.15 11.49 -13.05
C LEU A 132 -2.07 12.40 -12.46
N TYR A 133 -2.25 12.86 -11.23
CA TYR A 133 -1.15 13.37 -10.41
C TYR A 133 -0.76 12.35 -9.36
N ILE A 134 0.53 12.15 -9.19
CA ILE A 134 1.10 11.38 -8.08
C ILE A 134 1.86 12.37 -7.22
N VAL A 135 1.47 12.49 -5.96
CA VAL A 135 2.14 13.37 -5.00
C VAL A 135 2.45 12.61 -3.72
N GLU A 136 3.68 12.74 -3.26
CA GLU A 136 4.14 12.19 -2.00
C GLU A 136 4.40 13.33 -1.02
N GLY A 137 3.48 13.48 -0.06
CA GLY A 137 3.53 14.50 0.99
C GLY A 137 3.81 13.89 2.34
N SER A 138 4.35 14.66 3.27
CA SER A 138 4.50 14.23 4.67
C SER A 138 3.15 14.30 5.36
N ASP A 139 2.16 13.51 4.92
CA ASP A 139 0.76 13.61 5.36
C ASP A 139 0.34 12.56 6.43
N GLY A 140 1.26 11.73 6.93
CA GLY A 140 0.98 10.67 7.90
C GLY A 140 1.74 10.78 9.24
N MET A 141 1.17 10.21 10.31
CA MET A 141 1.80 10.13 11.64
C MET A 141 3.13 9.35 11.64
N MET A 142 3.36 8.50 10.63
CA MET A 142 4.54 7.64 10.51
C MET A 142 5.38 7.87 9.25
N GLY A 143 5.12 8.92 8.46
CA GLY A 143 5.97 9.24 7.32
C GLY A 143 5.26 9.90 6.14
N LYS A 144 5.90 9.81 4.97
CA LYS A 144 5.36 10.32 3.71
C LYS A 144 4.24 9.41 3.20
N THR A 145 3.10 9.99 2.85
CA THR A 145 1.98 9.32 2.20
C THR A 145 1.96 9.72 0.73
N ARG A 146 1.91 8.71 -0.14
CA ARG A 146 1.69 8.91 -1.58
C ARG A 146 0.19 8.95 -1.86
N TYR A 147 -0.25 9.91 -2.66
CA TYR A 147 -1.62 10.06 -3.15
C TYR A 147 -1.66 10.05 -4.67
N ASN A 148 -2.70 9.41 -5.20
CA ASN A 148 -3.13 9.50 -6.58
C ASN A 148 -4.29 10.52 -6.66
N TYR A 149 -4.14 11.57 -7.46
CA TYR A 149 -5.23 12.49 -7.79
C TYR A 149 -5.63 12.24 -9.25
N ILE A 150 -6.82 11.71 -9.44
CA ILE A 150 -7.30 11.25 -10.73
C ILE A 150 -8.36 12.24 -11.21
N LEU A 151 -8.12 12.85 -12.36
CA LEU A 151 -9.06 13.78 -12.97
C LEU A 151 -9.70 13.19 -14.22
N VAL A 152 -11.01 13.39 -14.33
CA VAL A 152 -11.78 13.15 -15.56
C VAL A 152 -12.23 14.49 -16.15
N PRO A 153 -11.91 14.80 -17.41
CA PRO A 153 -12.35 16.04 -18.06
C PRO A 153 -13.86 16.02 -18.36
N PRO A 154 -14.51 17.20 -18.44
CA PRO A 154 -15.86 17.30 -19.00
C PRO A 154 -15.87 16.87 -20.48
N LYS A 155 -17.04 16.47 -21.02
CA LYS A 155 -17.15 16.07 -22.43
C LYS A 155 -16.82 17.20 -23.40
N ALA A 156 -17.21 18.42 -23.06
CA ALA A 156 -16.91 19.63 -23.81
C ALA A 156 -15.98 20.52 -22.98
N GLU A 157 -14.91 21.00 -23.62
CA GLU A 157 -13.93 21.85 -22.95
C GLU A 157 -14.59 23.15 -22.48
N GLY A 158 -14.43 23.47 -21.19
CA GLY A 158 -15.00 24.67 -20.61
C GLY A 158 -16.47 24.57 -20.21
N GLU A 159 -17.12 23.41 -20.25
CA GLU A 159 -18.46 23.21 -19.70
C GLU A 159 -18.42 22.64 -18.28
N GLU A 160 -19.41 23.03 -17.46
CA GLU A 160 -19.63 22.41 -16.15
C GLU A 160 -20.21 21.01 -16.36
N MET A 161 -19.67 20.02 -15.66
CA MET A 161 -20.24 18.67 -15.75
C MET A 161 -21.64 18.61 -15.15
N SER A 162 -22.54 17.95 -15.87
CA SER A 162 -23.85 17.55 -15.35
C SER A 162 -23.71 16.53 -14.20
N ILE A 163 -24.81 16.27 -13.48
CA ILE A 163 -24.83 15.25 -12.42
C ILE A 163 -24.54 13.87 -13.00
N GLU A 164 -25.09 13.57 -14.17
CA GLU A 164 -24.90 12.31 -14.89
C GLU A 164 -23.45 12.14 -15.33
N GLU A 165 -22.81 13.21 -15.79
CA GLU A 165 -21.39 13.20 -16.17
C GLU A 165 -20.48 13.00 -14.96
N LYS A 166 -20.75 13.66 -13.83
CA LYS A 166 -20.02 13.44 -12.58
C LYS A 166 -20.18 12.00 -12.09
N THR A 167 -21.38 11.44 -12.20
CA THR A 167 -21.66 10.04 -11.83
C THR A 167 -20.89 9.07 -12.73
N SER A 168 -20.86 9.34 -14.03
CA SER A 168 -20.07 8.54 -14.98
C SER A 168 -18.56 8.65 -14.72
N ALA A 169 -18.07 9.86 -14.45
CA ALA A 169 -16.67 10.10 -14.11
C ALA A 169 -16.24 9.36 -12.83
N GLN A 170 -17.07 9.42 -11.79
CA GLN A 170 -16.84 8.68 -10.54
C GLN A 170 -16.75 7.18 -10.82
N LYS A 171 -17.69 6.62 -11.58
CA LYS A 171 -17.69 5.19 -11.94
C LYS A 171 -16.40 4.78 -12.64
N LYS A 172 -15.91 5.60 -13.59
CA LYS A 172 -14.63 5.36 -14.30
C LYS A 172 -13.44 5.34 -13.34
N THR A 173 -13.40 6.26 -12.37
CA THR A 173 -12.32 6.29 -11.38
C THR A 173 -12.41 5.11 -10.42
N ASP A 174 -13.62 4.71 -10.02
CA ASP A 174 -13.84 3.55 -9.13
C ASP A 174 -13.42 2.24 -9.80
N GLU A 175 -13.72 2.07 -11.10
CA GLU A 175 -13.29 0.92 -11.89
C GLU A 175 -11.76 0.83 -12.02
N LEU A 176 -11.09 1.97 -12.28
CA LEU A 176 -9.63 2.04 -12.31
C LEU A 176 -9.01 1.68 -10.95
N LEU A 177 -9.52 2.26 -9.86
CA LEU A 177 -9.03 2.01 -8.51
C LEU A 177 -9.26 0.57 -8.07
N ALA A 178 -10.43 -0.01 -8.37
CA ALA A 178 -10.74 -1.39 -8.06
C ALA A 178 -9.82 -2.36 -8.83
N ALA A 179 -9.58 -2.11 -10.12
CA ALA A 179 -8.68 -2.92 -10.93
C ALA A 179 -7.23 -2.83 -10.43
N GLY A 180 -6.73 -1.61 -10.17
CA GLY A 180 -5.38 -1.40 -9.66
C GLY A 180 -5.17 -2.00 -8.27
N SER A 181 -6.18 -1.89 -7.39
CA SER A 181 -6.08 -2.43 -6.03
C SER A 181 -6.17 -3.95 -6.00
N ARG A 182 -7.01 -4.56 -6.85
CA ARG A 182 -7.08 -6.02 -6.98
C ARG A 182 -5.76 -6.58 -7.50
N TRP A 183 -5.20 -5.96 -8.53
CA TRP A 183 -3.88 -6.32 -9.07
C TRP A 183 -2.77 -6.21 -8.01
N MET A 184 -2.80 -5.19 -7.14
CA MET A 184 -1.82 -5.07 -6.03
C MET A 184 -1.90 -6.23 -5.03
N GLN A 185 -3.09 -6.81 -4.82
CA GLN A 185 -3.30 -7.93 -3.90
C GLN A 185 -2.87 -9.27 -4.50
N GLU A 186 -2.99 -9.43 -5.82
CA GLU A 186 -2.56 -10.63 -6.53
C GLU A 186 -1.03 -10.81 -6.52
N LEU A 187 -0.59 -12.06 -6.56
CA LEU A 187 0.82 -12.45 -6.70
C LEU A 187 1.14 -12.67 -8.17
N HIS A 188 2.11 -11.92 -8.70
CA HIS A 188 2.45 -11.95 -10.13
C HIS A 188 3.69 -12.80 -10.37
N ASN A 189 3.56 -14.13 -10.19
CA ASN A 189 4.68 -15.07 -10.18
C ASN A 189 5.69 -14.73 -9.06
N GLU A 190 5.15 -14.59 -7.85
CA GLU A 190 5.89 -14.13 -6.67
C GLU A 190 5.48 -14.97 -5.47
N VAL A 191 6.39 -15.08 -4.50
CA VAL A 191 6.09 -15.62 -3.17
C VAL A 191 6.25 -14.56 -2.10
N LEU A 192 5.44 -14.61 -1.05
CA LEU A 192 5.59 -13.72 0.11
C LEU A 192 6.63 -14.27 1.08
N VAL A 193 7.64 -13.46 1.38
CA VAL A 193 8.67 -13.74 2.38
C VAL A 193 8.50 -12.77 3.54
N PHE A 194 8.43 -13.30 4.75
CA PHE A 194 8.43 -12.47 5.96
C PHE A 194 9.89 -12.22 6.39
N ASP A 195 10.33 -10.97 6.34
CA ASP A 195 11.66 -10.55 6.80
C ASP A 195 11.59 -9.19 7.51
N GLN A 196 12.44 -8.98 8.52
CA GLN A 196 12.52 -7.74 9.31
C GLN A 196 11.16 -7.19 9.82
N GLY A 197 10.20 -8.07 10.09
CA GLY A 197 8.90 -7.69 10.67
C GLY A 197 7.81 -7.33 9.65
N TRP A 198 8.01 -7.58 8.36
CA TRP A 198 7.00 -7.33 7.33
C TRP A 198 7.04 -8.36 6.19
N TRP A 199 5.93 -8.47 5.46
CA TRP A 199 5.80 -9.33 4.29
C TRP A 199 6.29 -8.62 3.03
N GLN A 200 7.07 -9.34 2.22
CA GLN A 200 7.62 -8.84 0.96
C GLN A 200 7.37 -9.83 -0.17
N LYS A 201 6.95 -9.33 -1.34
CA LYS A 201 6.87 -10.13 -2.57
C LYS A 201 8.29 -10.42 -3.10
N ASN A 202 8.58 -11.67 -3.45
CA ASN A 202 9.87 -12.12 -3.95
C ASN A 202 9.71 -13.00 -5.21
N ARG A 203 9.93 -12.40 -6.38
CA ARG A 203 9.89 -13.09 -7.69
C ARG A 203 11.07 -14.03 -7.92
N GLU A 204 12.28 -13.62 -7.56
CA GLU A 204 13.49 -14.46 -7.73
C GLU A 204 13.34 -15.77 -6.96
N LEU A 205 12.78 -15.74 -5.75
CA LEU A 205 12.51 -16.96 -5.00
C LEU A 205 11.45 -17.83 -5.68
N TRP A 206 10.41 -17.23 -6.24
CA TRP A 206 9.42 -17.96 -7.02
C TRP A 206 10.07 -18.65 -8.23
N GLU A 207 10.92 -17.96 -8.98
CA GLU A 207 11.65 -18.50 -10.14
C GLU A 207 12.55 -19.68 -9.72
N ASN A 208 13.35 -19.53 -8.65
CA ASN A 208 14.18 -20.61 -8.11
C ASN A 208 13.35 -21.83 -7.66
N VAL A 209 12.16 -21.60 -7.10
CA VAL A 209 11.25 -22.69 -6.71
C VAL A 209 10.73 -23.43 -7.93
N GLN A 210 10.43 -22.74 -9.04
CA GLN A 210 10.00 -23.40 -10.28
C GLN A 210 11.10 -24.29 -10.89
N GLU A 211 12.37 -23.94 -10.69
CA GLU A 211 13.52 -24.71 -11.19
C GLU A 211 13.91 -25.89 -10.27
N SER A 212 13.34 -25.97 -9.06
CA SER A 212 13.72 -26.97 -8.05
C SER A 212 13.07 -28.33 -8.32
N ASN A 213 13.88 -29.40 -8.46
CA ASN A 213 13.38 -30.76 -8.65
C ASN A 213 13.65 -31.66 -7.44
N TRP A 214 12.74 -32.60 -7.17
CA TRP A 214 12.91 -33.60 -6.11
C TRP A 214 14.11 -34.52 -6.34
N GLU A 215 14.58 -34.65 -7.58
CA GLU A 215 15.77 -35.42 -7.93
C GLU A 215 17.05 -34.80 -7.35
N ASP A 216 17.11 -33.47 -7.24
CA ASP A 216 18.26 -32.72 -6.71
C ASP A 216 18.36 -32.77 -5.17
N VAL A 217 17.30 -33.25 -4.50
CA VAL A 217 17.26 -33.38 -3.05
C VAL A 217 17.98 -34.67 -2.62
N ILE A 218 19.02 -34.57 -1.81
CA ILE A 218 19.75 -35.74 -1.29
C ILE A 218 19.02 -36.28 -0.05
N LEU A 219 18.06 -37.18 -0.27
CA LEU A 219 17.29 -37.87 0.78
C LEU A 219 16.91 -39.29 0.30
N GLU A 220 16.72 -40.22 1.23
CA GLU A 220 16.18 -41.56 0.92
C GLU A 220 14.82 -41.45 0.20
N LYS A 221 14.59 -42.31 -0.79
CA LYS A 221 13.40 -42.24 -1.66
C LYS A 221 12.11 -42.36 -0.86
N GLU A 222 12.06 -43.30 0.07
CA GLU A 222 10.90 -43.57 0.92
C GLU A 222 10.55 -42.36 1.80
N LYS A 223 11.56 -41.60 2.24
CA LYS A 223 11.35 -40.37 3.01
C LYS A 223 10.82 -39.22 2.14
N LYS A 224 11.25 -39.13 0.87
CA LYS A 224 10.71 -38.13 -0.07
C LYS A 224 9.23 -38.39 -0.34
N GLU A 225 8.88 -39.64 -0.64
CA GLU A 225 7.50 -40.05 -0.91
C GLU A 225 6.60 -39.77 0.30
N ALA A 226 7.04 -40.15 1.51
CA ALA A 226 6.28 -39.87 2.73
C ALA A 226 6.00 -38.38 2.97
N ILE A 227 7.00 -37.50 2.70
CA ILE A 227 6.81 -36.05 2.86
C ILE A 227 5.81 -35.51 1.83
N ILE A 228 5.89 -35.96 0.58
CA ILE A 228 4.98 -35.53 -0.48
C ILE A 228 3.55 -35.97 -0.14
N ASP A 229 3.37 -37.24 0.24
CA ASP A 229 2.08 -37.81 0.59
C ASP A 229 1.45 -37.14 1.83
N ASP A 230 2.25 -36.85 2.86
CA ASP A 230 1.78 -36.13 4.05
C ASP A 230 1.29 -34.72 3.71
N VAL A 231 2.03 -33.99 2.86
CA VAL A 231 1.66 -32.62 2.47
C VAL A 231 0.43 -32.61 1.58
N ILE A 232 0.39 -33.45 0.54
CA ILE A 232 -0.78 -33.55 -0.36
C ILE A 232 -2.00 -34.02 0.44
N GLY A 233 -1.86 -35.07 1.25
CA GLY A 233 -2.94 -35.58 2.09
C GLY A 233 -3.46 -34.57 3.10
N PHE A 234 -2.60 -33.68 3.64
CA PHE A 234 -3.05 -32.58 4.48
C PHE A 234 -3.92 -31.58 3.68
N PHE A 235 -3.49 -31.17 2.49
CA PHE A 235 -4.24 -30.22 1.68
C PHE A 235 -5.58 -30.81 1.18
N ASP A 236 -5.59 -32.08 0.76
CA ASP A 236 -6.80 -32.79 0.34
C ASP A 236 -7.82 -33.01 1.48
N SER A 237 -7.39 -32.85 2.73
CA SER A 237 -8.23 -33.11 3.91
C SER A 237 -9.05 -31.91 4.39
N GLU A 238 -9.03 -30.76 3.72
CA GLU A 238 -9.74 -29.54 4.15
C GLU A 238 -11.21 -29.80 4.50
N THR A 239 -11.95 -30.46 3.60
CA THR A 239 -13.37 -30.77 3.81
C THR A 239 -13.58 -31.61 5.07
N ARG A 240 -12.67 -32.54 5.34
CA ARG A 240 -12.74 -33.40 6.53
C ARG A 240 -12.51 -32.59 7.81
N TYR A 241 -11.57 -31.65 7.83
CA TYR A 241 -11.38 -30.75 8.97
C TYR A 241 -12.63 -29.88 9.22
N ALA A 242 -13.27 -29.40 8.16
CA ALA A 242 -14.52 -28.64 8.24
C ALA A 242 -15.67 -29.46 8.83
N GLU A 243 -15.84 -30.72 8.40
CA GLU A 243 -16.87 -31.63 8.94
C GLU A 243 -16.72 -31.90 10.44
N PHE A 244 -15.48 -32.05 10.91
CA PHE A 244 -15.20 -32.29 12.33
C PHE A 244 -15.11 -30.99 13.17
N GLY A 245 -15.29 -29.81 12.56
CA GLY A 245 -15.23 -28.52 13.25
C GLY A 245 -13.87 -28.20 13.88
N VAL A 246 -12.81 -28.81 13.37
CA VAL A 246 -11.44 -28.64 13.88
C VAL A 246 -10.65 -27.67 13.02
N PRO A 247 -9.72 -26.87 13.60
CA PRO A 247 -8.90 -25.95 12.83
C PRO A 247 -8.01 -26.69 11.82
N TRP A 248 -8.10 -26.30 10.54
CA TRP A 248 -7.25 -26.84 9.47
C TRP A 248 -5.83 -26.29 9.56
N LYS A 249 -5.00 -26.94 10.38
CA LYS A 249 -3.60 -26.55 10.64
C LYS A 249 -2.74 -27.80 10.81
N ALA A 250 -1.68 -27.94 9.99
CA ALA A 250 -0.65 -28.94 10.17
C ALA A 250 0.61 -28.36 10.83
N ARG A 251 1.30 -29.18 11.61
CA ARG A 251 2.66 -28.93 12.08
C ARG A 251 3.52 -30.09 11.64
N LEU A 252 4.61 -29.81 10.93
CA LEU A 252 5.61 -30.82 10.66
C LEU A 252 6.49 -31.03 11.90
N PRO A 253 6.76 -32.28 12.29
CA PRO A 253 7.67 -32.56 13.39
C PRO A 253 9.08 -32.05 13.03
N PRO A 254 9.82 -31.45 13.97
CA PRO A 254 11.19 -31.02 13.71
C PRO A 254 12.07 -32.22 13.36
N SER A 255 12.94 -32.09 12.36
CA SER A 255 13.98 -33.08 12.10
C SER A 255 14.90 -33.16 13.32
N SER A 256 15.23 -34.39 13.76
CA SER A 256 16.21 -34.62 14.83
C SER A 256 17.65 -34.36 14.39
N ASP A 257 17.85 -34.04 13.10
CA ASP A 257 19.16 -33.87 12.49
C ASP A 257 19.33 -32.43 11.97
N SER A 258 20.34 -31.74 12.51
CA SER A 258 20.64 -30.33 12.26
C SER A 258 21.12 -30.01 10.84
N SER A 259 21.46 -31.03 10.05
CA SER A 259 21.88 -30.88 8.64
C SER A 259 20.71 -30.84 7.65
N THR A 260 19.50 -31.23 8.05
CA THR A 260 18.35 -31.32 7.14
C THR A 260 17.48 -30.07 7.28
N LYS A 261 17.65 -29.10 6.38
CA LYS A 261 16.77 -27.93 6.27
C LYS A 261 15.69 -28.20 5.21
N LEU A 262 14.52 -28.62 5.66
CA LEU A 262 13.31 -28.64 4.81
C LEU A 262 12.64 -27.27 4.87
N THR A 263 12.49 -26.64 3.71
CA THR A 263 11.66 -25.44 3.54
C THR A 263 10.55 -25.81 2.57
N LEU A 264 9.30 -25.75 3.03
CA LEU A 264 8.14 -26.01 2.19
C LEU A 264 7.51 -24.69 1.76
N PHE A 265 7.03 -24.67 0.52
CA PHE A 265 6.31 -23.55 -0.05
C PHE A 265 4.83 -23.92 -0.15
N ASN A 266 3.96 -23.03 0.33
CA ASN A 266 2.53 -23.17 0.09
C ASN A 266 2.25 -22.83 -1.39
N ARG A 267 1.53 -23.71 -2.07
CA ARG A 267 0.99 -23.45 -3.40
C ARG A 267 -0.42 -22.88 -3.20
N GLU A 268 -0.63 -21.64 -3.62
CA GLU A 268 -1.98 -21.16 -3.90
C GLU A 268 -2.29 -21.46 -5.38
N GLU A 269 -3.54 -21.87 -5.64
CA GLU A 269 -4.05 -22.24 -6.96
C GLU A 269 -4.10 -21.06 -7.95
#